data_AF-A0A7V9B8S7-F1
#
_entry.id   AF-A0A7V9B8S7-F1
#
_cell.length_a   1.000
_cell.length_b   1.000
_cell.length_c   1.000
_cell.angle_alpha   90.00
_cell.angle_beta   90.00
_cell.angle_gamma   90.00
#
_symmetry.space_group_name_H-M   'P 1'
#
loop_
_entity.id
_entity.type
_entity.pdbx_description
1 polymer ?
#
loop_
_entity_poly.entity_id
_entity_poly.type
_entity_poly.pdbx_seq_one_letter_code
_entity_poly.pdbx_strand_id
1 'polypeptide(L)'
;MPLLLLVAVLLGSGAPVMQSPTTRWAIEVRGPATIERGELRLNGSAGQLLMESADSAYVALRDVVIDSSRVQFTSPAGNRRFEGVRTGDAMQGVVHEADGRVVPWRAEVIAAGTERWPVRPRVIVRQLDIGSSAGVTSIPAVWHASAPTPRQILVEYDSLARSAGIVGATGFDLIRRSQRLALGFDRPSRDAVRNVLERIARGPAADGEFTRIFRGPGGLRLDLHEVAVQAARMRAPEFGVDAANRALVRLQLVVPGNRDTIATYEGAWRLWSRMGRDSARVFRQLDSLALTDVVSARDIRALLAGYTDASRWWIAAVAWLMTHRWLERDDGTLTSPVDLVSGFWGKASLPLPAIEPTRFGGVQAVPVVGGSRLGVRLVRPGNASAAEWLAHGGVDAALRTWHDLDADDSIVLDMGGMSARVTTPAAVARGRLGGFLGAQDAIRIEPGIMPVLAVATLIHEWQHLLFEGARLEGAGWGVVESGRWLRILDSDPWLGEGAAEWATEVTLEPVHRGMPMFAFMEAEKRSGIALASNDDPHVLGYLLVRALAQRADNAAQVRDQLLRHLHDPAALAAASGWIRSDGAPALTLSRPVTRAVIPEITFTWDDGVAEFVQRRLIVPFTQGQR
;
A
#
# COMPACT_ATOMS: atom_id res chain seq x y z
N MET A 1 -6.28 -44.42 1.73
CA MET A 1 -7.26 -44.72 2.80
C MET A 1 -6.51 -45.00 4.10
N PRO A 2 -7.05 -44.58 5.26
CA PRO A 2 -6.39 -43.62 6.14
C PRO A 2 -6.21 -44.10 7.60
N LEU A 3 -5.36 -43.41 8.39
CA LEU A 3 -5.45 -43.08 9.84
C LEU A 3 -4.09 -42.45 10.24
N LEU A 4 -3.90 -41.17 10.60
CA LEU A 4 -4.49 -40.35 11.68
C LEU A 4 -4.26 -40.93 13.08
N LEU A 5 -3.24 -40.42 13.79
CA LEU A 5 -3.26 -40.31 15.26
C LEU A 5 -2.50 -39.04 15.73
N LEU A 6 -3.26 -38.19 16.44
CA LEU A 6 -2.89 -37.07 17.34
C LEU A 6 -1.61 -37.34 18.15
N VAL A 7 -0.69 -36.38 18.39
CA VAL A 7 -0.74 -35.14 19.21
C VAL A 7 -0.99 -35.37 20.71
N ALA A 8 -0.10 -34.75 21.52
CA ALA A 8 -0.02 -34.65 22.99
C ALA A 8 0.65 -35.89 23.65
N VAL A 9 1.69 -35.82 24.48
CA VAL A 9 2.10 -34.85 25.50
C VAL A 9 3.61 -35.06 25.76
N LEU A 10 4.39 -33.97 25.88
CA LEU A 10 5.45 -33.78 26.89
C LEU A 10 6.01 -32.36 26.75
N LEU A 11 5.16 -31.40 27.11
CA LEU A 11 5.58 -30.08 27.55
C LEU A 11 6.23 -30.27 28.93
N GLY A 12 7.53 -30.04 29.02
CA GLY A 12 8.19 -29.77 30.28
C GLY A 12 7.71 -28.41 30.81
N SER A 13 6.63 -28.42 31.56
CA SER A 13 6.18 -27.29 32.38
C SER A 13 7.13 -27.12 33.57
N GLY A 14 8.25 -26.44 33.32
CA GLY A 14 8.86 -25.65 34.38
C GLY A 14 7.86 -24.57 34.77
N ALA A 15 7.30 -24.67 35.98
CA ALA A 15 6.45 -23.63 36.53
C ALA A 15 7.18 -22.27 36.42
N PRO A 16 6.55 -21.19 35.93
CA PRO A 16 7.16 -19.89 35.98
C PRO A 16 7.35 -19.54 37.45
N VAL A 17 8.60 -19.33 37.86
CA VAL A 17 8.88 -18.65 39.13
C VAL A 17 8.15 -17.32 39.04
N MET A 18 7.11 -17.13 39.87
CA MET A 18 6.40 -15.86 40.01
C MET A 18 7.43 -14.80 40.41
N GLN A 19 7.93 -14.03 39.45
CA GLN A 19 8.60 -12.77 39.74
C GLN A 19 7.56 -11.86 40.38
N SER A 20 7.86 -11.34 41.57
CA SER A 20 7.01 -10.32 42.19
C SER A 20 6.85 -9.15 41.21
N PRO A 21 5.65 -8.56 41.07
CA PRO A 21 5.43 -7.47 40.12
C PRO A 21 6.34 -6.28 40.47
N THR A 22 7.19 -5.89 39.52
CA THR A 22 8.05 -4.72 39.64
C THR A 22 7.20 -3.47 39.82
N THR A 23 7.35 -2.75 40.94
CA THR A 23 6.63 -1.50 41.19
C THR A 23 7.35 -0.35 40.49
N ARG A 24 6.60 0.47 39.74
CA ARG A 24 7.12 1.63 39.00
C ARG A 24 6.85 2.92 39.78
N TRP A 25 7.81 3.83 39.77
CA TRP A 25 7.76 5.12 40.45
C TRP A 25 8.23 6.24 39.53
N ALA A 26 7.47 7.33 39.47
CA ALA A 26 7.86 8.55 38.77
C ALA A 26 8.71 9.41 39.69
N ILE A 27 10.00 9.58 39.37
CA ILE A 27 10.95 10.41 40.13
C ILE A 27 11.03 11.81 39.53
N GLU A 28 11.14 12.81 40.40
CA GLU A 28 11.62 14.15 40.07
C GLU A 28 12.78 14.51 41.00
N VAL A 29 13.91 14.94 40.41
CA VAL A 29 15.04 15.55 41.12
C VAL A 29 15.03 17.05 40.79
N ARG A 30 14.95 17.90 41.82
CA ARG A 30 14.80 19.35 41.64
C ARG A 30 16.10 20.08 41.90
N GLY A 31 16.79 20.42 40.81
CA GLY A 31 17.94 21.31 40.85
C GLY A 31 17.55 22.79 40.99
N PRO A 32 18.53 23.70 41.15
CA PRO A 32 18.28 25.14 41.29
C PRO A 32 17.63 25.78 40.06
N ALA A 33 17.84 25.22 38.87
CA ALA A 33 17.38 25.79 37.60
C ALA A 33 16.63 24.79 36.69
N THR A 34 16.64 23.50 37.03
CA THR A 34 16.08 22.44 36.20
C THR A 34 15.41 21.37 37.05
N ILE A 35 14.38 20.73 36.50
CA ILE A 35 13.79 19.50 37.05
C ILE A 35 14.25 18.37 36.14
N GLU A 36 14.86 17.35 36.71
CA GLU A 36 15.25 16.13 36.02
C GLU A 36 14.25 15.03 36.39
N ARG A 37 13.61 14.40 35.41
CA ARG A 37 12.66 13.30 35.65
C ARG A 37 13.34 11.95 35.52
N GLY A 38 12.77 10.96 36.21
CA GLY A 38 13.27 9.59 36.19
C GLY A 38 12.17 8.57 36.40
N GLU A 39 12.43 7.32 36.03
CA GLU A 39 11.61 6.18 36.39
C GLU A 39 12.42 5.21 37.25
N LEU A 40 11.92 4.97 38.46
CA LEU A 40 12.45 3.99 39.40
C LEU A 40 11.61 2.73 39.39
N ARG A 41 12.28 1.59 39.32
CA ARG A 41 11.68 0.26 39.33
C ARG A 41 12.23 -0.54 40.47
N LEU A 42 11.34 -1.09 41.29
CA LEU A 42 11.70 -1.81 42.50
C LEU A 42 11.09 -3.20 42.48
N ASN A 43 11.90 -4.20 42.83
CA ASN A 43 11.48 -5.58 43.04
C ASN A 43 12.18 -6.13 44.29
N GLY A 44 11.56 -5.90 45.45
CA GLY A 44 12.15 -6.23 46.74
C GLY A 44 13.44 -5.45 46.99
N SER A 45 14.56 -6.17 47.16
CA SER A 45 15.90 -5.60 47.38
C SER A 45 16.67 -5.25 46.10
N ALA A 46 16.09 -5.49 44.92
CA ALA A 46 16.65 -5.08 43.65
C ALA A 46 15.91 -3.87 43.09
N GLY A 47 16.63 -3.02 42.35
CA GLY A 47 16.01 -1.90 41.66
C GLY A 47 16.81 -1.41 40.47
N GLN A 48 16.13 -0.65 39.62
CA GLN A 48 16.69 -0.03 38.44
C GLN A 48 16.18 1.40 38.31
N LEU A 49 17.03 2.28 37.80
CA LEU A 49 16.71 3.69 37.59
C LEU A 49 17.01 4.09 36.15
N LEU A 50 16.07 4.79 35.53
CA LEU A 50 16.28 5.51 34.30
C LEU A 50 16.08 6.99 34.59
N MET A 51 17.01 7.84 34.16
CA MET A 51 16.89 9.29 34.27
C MET A 51 16.85 9.91 32.87
N GLU A 52 16.20 11.07 32.71
CA GLU A 52 16.15 11.79 31.43
C GLU A 52 17.54 12.12 30.87
N SER A 53 18.54 12.34 31.73
CA SER A 53 19.93 12.61 31.31
C SER A 53 20.74 11.35 30.99
N ALA A 54 20.24 10.15 31.31
CA ALA A 54 20.92 8.89 31.07
C ALA A 54 20.52 8.36 29.70
N ASP A 55 21.37 8.65 28.70
CA ASP A 55 21.04 8.59 27.27
C ASP A 55 20.63 7.22 26.66
N SER A 56 20.52 6.11 27.41
CA SER A 56 20.26 4.82 26.73
C SER A 56 19.62 3.68 27.52
N ALA A 57 19.88 3.51 28.83
CA ALA A 57 19.49 2.27 29.52
C ALA A 57 19.06 2.48 30.99
N TYR A 58 18.21 1.58 31.49
CA TYR A 58 18.01 1.41 32.93
C TYR A 58 19.33 0.99 33.59
N VAL A 59 19.67 1.65 34.68
CA VAL A 59 20.87 1.37 35.45
C VAL A 59 20.49 0.58 36.70
N ALA A 60 21.14 -0.55 36.92
CA ALA A 60 20.95 -1.33 38.14
C ALA A 60 21.44 -0.54 39.36
N LEU A 61 20.60 -0.47 40.39
CA LEU A 61 20.91 0.22 41.64
C LEU A 61 21.85 -0.60 42.51
N ARG A 62 22.61 0.10 43.37
CA ARG A 62 23.43 -0.49 44.44
C ARG A 62 22.91 -0.02 45.81
N ASP A 63 23.30 -0.73 46.86
CA ASP A 63 23.02 -0.36 48.25
C ASP A 63 21.53 -0.07 48.52
N VAL A 64 20.65 -0.87 47.89
CA VAL A 64 19.19 -0.67 47.93
C VAL A 64 18.65 -1.09 49.29
N VAL A 65 18.12 -0.13 50.04
CA VAL A 65 17.43 -0.32 51.32
C VAL A 65 16.09 0.40 51.23
N ILE A 66 15.00 -0.36 51.18
CA ILE A 66 13.64 0.19 51.11
C ILE A 66 12.78 -0.54 52.13
N ASP A 67 12.40 0.18 53.18
CA ASP A 67 11.45 -0.27 54.19
C ASP A 67 10.33 0.76 54.40
N SER A 68 9.49 0.57 55.41
CA SER A 68 8.34 1.45 55.70
C SER A 68 8.73 2.86 56.17
N SER A 69 10.00 3.08 56.53
CA SER A 69 10.49 4.32 57.14
C SER A 69 11.70 4.92 56.44
N ARG A 70 12.44 4.13 55.66
CA ARG A 70 13.71 4.52 55.04
C ARG A 70 13.79 4.07 53.60
N VAL A 71 14.30 4.97 52.76
CA VAL A 71 14.68 4.70 51.38
C VAL A 71 16.13 5.13 51.20
N GLN A 72 16.97 4.22 50.73
CA GLN A 72 18.32 4.51 50.31
C GLN A 72 18.68 3.65 49.09
N PHE A 73 19.31 4.25 48.10
CA PHE A 73 19.92 3.53 46.99
C PHE A 73 20.95 4.40 46.28
N THR A 74 21.89 3.75 45.61
CA THR A 74 22.93 4.42 44.82
C THR A 74 22.70 4.11 43.34
N SER A 75 22.65 5.15 42.51
CA SER A 75 22.74 5.03 41.05
C SER A 75 24.22 5.08 40.63
N PRO A 76 24.77 4.00 40.06
CA PRO A 76 26.13 4.00 39.53
C PRO A 76 26.35 5.05 38.44
N ALA A 77 25.32 5.34 37.63
CA ALA A 77 25.37 6.41 36.65
C ALA A 77 25.33 7.76 37.37
N GLY A 78 26.41 8.54 37.20
CA GLY A 78 26.61 9.82 37.89
C GLY A 78 26.97 9.69 39.38
N ASN A 79 27.19 8.47 39.90
CA ASN A 79 27.51 8.19 41.31
C ASN A 79 26.59 8.93 42.30
N ARG A 80 25.29 8.94 42.02
CA ARG A 80 24.28 9.65 42.80
C ARG A 80 23.75 8.76 43.93
N ARG A 81 23.72 9.26 45.16
CA ARG A 81 23.15 8.56 46.32
C ARG A 81 21.83 9.21 46.72
N PHE A 82 20.76 8.43 46.71
CA PHE A 82 19.42 8.85 47.07
C PHE A 82 19.15 8.40 48.50
N GLU A 83 18.66 9.33 49.33
CA GLU A 83 18.22 9.07 50.70
C GLU A 83 16.87 9.73 50.95
N GLY A 84 16.03 9.10 51.76
CA GLY A 84 14.73 9.64 52.08
C GLY A 84 13.85 8.73 52.91
N VAL A 85 12.57 9.07 52.93
CA VAL A 85 11.51 8.32 53.62
C VAL A 85 10.43 7.93 52.63
N ARG A 86 9.75 6.80 52.90
CA ARG A 86 8.56 6.36 52.17
C ARG A 86 7.33 6.64 53.02
N THR A 87 6.28 7.17 52.41
CA THR A 87 4.99 7.39 53.07
C THR A 87 3.88 6.95 52.13
N GLY A 88 3.38 5.73 52.33
CA GLY A 88 2.41 5.10 51.43
C GLY A 88 2.94 4.97 49.99
N ASP A 89 2.29 5.70 49.10
CA ASP A 89 2.50 5.73 47.64
C ASP A 89 3.42 6.88 47.18
N ALA A 90 4.09 7.55 48.11
CA ALA A 90 5.08 8.58 47.85
C ALA A 90 6.42 8.29 48.54
N MET A 91 7.51 8.76 47.94
CA MET A 91 8.85 8.83 48.51
C MET A 91 9.38 10.25 48.38
N GLN A 92 10.18 10.70 49.34
CA GLN A 92 10.85 12.01 49.26
C GLN A 92 12.12 12.04 50.09
N GLY A 93 13.06 12.89 49.69
CA GLY A 93 14.28 13.12 50.44
C GLY A 93 15.32 13.91 49.65
N VAL A 94 16.58 13.55 49.77
CA VAL A 94 17.71 14.24 49.15
C VAL A 94 18.56 13.30 48.28
N VAL A 95 19.12 13.86 47.21
CA VAL A 95 20.12 13.22 46.35
C VAL A 95 21.44 13.91 46.61
N HIS A 96 22.46 13.12 46.95
CA HIS A 96 23.84 13.54 46.98
C HIS A 96 24.44 13.32 45.58
N GLU A 97 24.74 14.43 44.91
CA GLU A 97 25.35 14.47 43.59
C GLU A 97 26.87 14.24 43.67
N ALA A 98 27.49 13.78 42.58
CA ALA A 98 28.94 13.54 42.55
C ALA A 98 29.79 14.80 42.75
N ASP A 99 29.24 15.99 42.46
CA ASP A 99 29.89 17.28 42.67
C ASP A 99 29.77 17.80 44.12
N GLY A 100 29.18 17.00 45.02
CA GLY A 100 28.98 17.33 46.43
C GLY A 100 27.70 18.12 46.72
N ARG A 101 26.90 18.46 45.70
CA ARG A 101 25.61 19.12 45.92
C ARG A 101 24.59 18.16 46.51
N VAL A 102 23.66 18.74 47.28
CA VAL A 102 22.51 18.04 47.85
C VAL A 102 21.25 18.69 47.33
N VAL A 103 20.42 17.91 46.63
CA VAL A 103 19.19 18.41 45.99
C VAL A 103 17.98 17.59 46.41
N PRO A 104 16.79 18.19 46.57
CA PRO A 104 15.60 17.44 46.93
C PRO A 104 15.11 16.56 45.77
N TRP A 105 14.57 15.39 46.10
CA TRP A 105 13.84 14.53 45.17
C TRP A 105 12.53 14.05 45.76
N ARG A 106 11.61 13.67 44.88
CA ARG A 106 10.36 13.01 45.21
C ARG A 106 10.07 11.90 44.22
N ALA A 107 9.29 10.91 44.64
CA ALA A 107 8.72 9.92 43.75
C ALA A 107 7.28 9.58 44.11
N GLU A 108 6.49 9.30 43.08
CA GLU A 108 5.10 8.88 43.19
C GLU A 108 4.93 7.52 42.52
N VAL A 109 4.16 6.63 43.13
CA VAL A 109 3.87 5.33 42.51
C VAL A 109 3.10 5.52 41.20
N ILE A 110 3.46 4.74 40.19
CA ILE A 110 2.69 4.64 38.95
C ILE A 110 1.76 3.45 39.12
N ALA A 111 0.45 3.72 39.12
CA ALA A 111 -0.55 2.67 39.27
C ALA A 111 -0.39 1.58 38.19
N ALA A 112 -0.56 0.32 38.59
CA ALA A 112 -0.46 -0.82 37.69
C ALA A 112 -1.43 -0.65 36.50
N GLY A 113 -0.95 -0.93 35.28
CA GLY A 113 -1.72 -0.75 34.05
C GLY A 113 -1.82 0.70 33.53
N THR A 114 -1.22 1.68 34.20
CA THR A 114 -1.18 3.07 33.70
C THR A 114 -0.06 3.26 32.69
N GLU A 115 -0.39 3.75 31.49
CA GLU A 115 0.58 4.14 30.47
C GLU A 115 1.13 5.55 30.76
N ARG A 116 1.95 5.66 31.81
CA ARG A 116 2.70 6.88 32.17
C ARG A 116 4.19 6.64 31.98
N TRP A 117 4.88 7.59 31.34
CA TRP A 117 6.32 7.52 31.06
C TRP A 117 7.07 8.73 31.63
N PRO A 118 7.56 8.67 32.88
CA PRO A 118 8.26 9.79 33.52
C PRO A 118 9.51 10.24 32.75
N VAL A 119 10.21 9.28 32.15
CA VAL A 119 11.23 9.52 31.13
C VAL A 119 10.57 9.30 29.78
N ARG A 120 10.43 10.38 29.00
CA ARG A 120 9.71 10.35 27.73
C ARG A 120 10.36 9.35 26.77
N PRO A 121 9.60 8.43 26.14
CA PRO A 121 10.11 7.55 25.09
C PRO A 121 10.75 8.38 23.98
N ARG A 122 12.06 8.22 23.77
CA ARG A 122 12.78 8.86 22.66
C ARG A 122 12.86 7.86 21.51
N VAL A 123 12.17 8.13 20.43
CA VAL A 123 12.03 7.23 19.27
C VAL A 123 12.81 7.81 18.10
N ILE A 124 13.53 6.95 17.39
CA ILE A 124 14.29 7.33 16.21
C ILE A 124 13.73 6.57 15.02
N VAL A 125 13.33 7.31 13.99
CA VAL A 125 12.95 6.77 12.68
C VAL A 125 14.14 6.93 11.76
N ARG A 126 14.76 5.81 11.37
CA ARG A 126 15.97 5.77 10.54
C ARG A 126 15.75 6.49 9.21
N GLN A 127 16.83 7.00 8.64
CA GLN A 127 16.81 7.52 7.29
C GLN A 127 16.39 6.41 6.30
N LEU A 128 15.54 6.77 5.35
CA LEU A 128 15.04 5.89 4.30
C LEU A 128 15.46 6.40 2.91
N ASP A 129 16.21 5.59 2.15
CA ASP A 129 16.60 5.83 0.76
C ASP A 129 15.76 4.93 -0.15
N ILE A 130 14.99 5.50 -1.07
CA ILE A 130 14.05 4.77 -1.93
C ILE A 130 14.21 5.21 -3.39
N GLY A 131 13.71 4.40 -4.31
CA GLY A 131 13.75 4.70 -5.75
C GLY A 131 15.12 4.42 -6.37
N SER A 132 15.29 4.86 -7.61
CA SER A 132 16.51 4.66 -8.38
C SER A 132 17.06 5.97 -8.92
N SER A 133 18.39 6.11 -8.89
CA SER A 133 19.12 7.17 -9.60
C SER A 133 19.49 6.76 -11.03
N ALA A 134 19.22 5.51 -11.43
CA ALA A 134 19.47 5.06 -12.78
C ALA A 134 18.44 5.68 -13.73
N GLY A 135 18.90 6.44 -14.72
CA GLY A 135 18.07 6.94 -15.81
C GLY A 135 17.85 5.92 -16.94
N VAL A 136 18.51 4.76 -16.86
CA VAL A 136 18.40 3.69 -17.85
C VAL A 136 18.33 2.32 -17.17
N THR A 137 17.69 1.36 -17.83
CA THR A 137 17.80 -0.07 -17.53
C THR A 137 18.41 -0.80 -18.73
N SER A 138 19.08 -1.91 -18.49
CA SER A 138 19.77 -2.69 -19.52
C SER A 138 19.32 -4.14 -19.45
N ILE A 139 18.67 -4.63 -20.50
CA ILE A 139 18.19 -6.00 -20.63
C ILE A 139 19.19 -6.81 -21.47
N PRO A 140 19.76 -7.91 -20.95
CA PRO A 140 20.69 -8.76 -21.70
C PRO A 140 20.13 -9.23 -23.04
N ALA A 141 20.94 -9.11 -24.10
CA ALA A 141 20.52 -9.38 -25.47
C ALA A 141 20.01 -10.81 -25.69
N VAL A 142 20.66 -11.81 -25.09
CA VAL A 142 20.27 -13.22 -25.20
C VAL A 142 18.88 -13.47 -24.62
N TRP A 143 18.59 -12.83 -23.48
CA TRP A 143 17.28 -12.95 -22.85
C TRP A 143 16.21 -12.26 -23.69
N HIS A 144 16.45 -11.03 -24.13
CA HIS A 144 15.54 -10.30 -25.01
C HIS A 144 15.25 -11.08 -26.31
N ALA A 145 16.29 -11.67 -26.93
CA ALA A 145 16.13 -12.48 -28.14
C ALA A 145 15.37 -13.80 -27.91
N SER A 146 15.31 -14.29 -26.65
CA SER A 146 14.51 -15.46 -26.28
C SER A 146 13.05 -15.11 -26.01
N ALA A 147 12.71 -13.82 -25.88
CA ALA A 147 11.36 -13.40 -25.57
C ALA A 147 10.42 -13.58 -26.77
N PRO A 148 9.14 -13.92 -26.54
CA PRO A 148 8.16 -13.91 -27.61
C PRO A 148 8.06 -12.50 -28.23
N THR A 149 7.70 -12.42 -29.50
CA THR A 149 7.57 -11.15 -30.23
C THR A 149 6.23 -10.47 -29.91
N PRO A 150 6.13 -9.13 -30.01
CA PRO A 150 4.86 -8.42 -29.84
C PRO A 150 3.74 -8.92 -30.77
N ARG A 151 4.08 -9.49 -31.94
CA ARG A 151 3.11 -10.11 -32.85
C ARG A 151 2.36 -11.27 -32.21
N GLN A 152 2.97 -12.02 -31.31
CA GLN A 152 2.31 -13.14 -30.62
C GLN A 152 1.21 -12.64 -29.68
N ILE A 153 1.35 -11.43 -29.10
CA ILE A 153 0.29 -10.81 -28.29
C ILE A 153 -0.97 -10.57 -29.13
N LEU A 154 -0.80 -10.08 -30.37
CA LEU A 154 -1.93 -9.84 -31.27
C LEU A 154 -2.62 -11.16 -31.70
N VAL A 155 -1.84 -12.21 -31.96
CA VAL A 155 -2.39 -13.54 -32.29
C VAL A 155 -3.16 -14.14 -31.10
N GLU A 156 -2.62 -13.98 -29.89
CA GLU A 156 -3.28 -14.42 -28.65
C GLU A 156 -4.58 -13.65 -28.43
N TYR A 157 -4.57 -12.32 -28.62
CA TYR A 157 -5.75 -11.47 -28.57
C TYR A 157 -6.85 -11.94 -29.53
N ASP A 158 -6.53 -12.19 -30.80
CA ASP A 158 -7.51 -12.66 -31.78
C ASP A 158 -8.10 -14.04 -31.42
N SER A 159 -7.31 -14.90 -30.77
CA SER A 159 -7.78 -16.18 -30.26
C SER A 159 -8.75 -16.00 -29.09
N LEU A 160 -8.38 -15.17 -28.11
CA LEU A 160 -9.18 -14.91 -26.91
C LEU A 160 -10.47 -14.13 -27.22
N ALA A 161 -10.43 -13.20 -28.18
CA ALA A 161 -11.60 -12.49 -28.67
C ALA A 161 -12.64 -13.48 -29.20
N ARG A 162 -12.22 -14.44 -30.03
CA ARG A 162 -13.10 -15.50 -30.56
C ARG A 162 -13.66 -16.38 -29.44
N SER A 163 -12.84 -16.79 -28.47
CA SER A 163 -13.28 -17.57 -27.31
C SER A 163 -14.28 -16.81 -26.43
N ALA A 164 -14.17 -15.48 -26.35
CA ALA A 164 -15.11 -14.63 -25.64
C ALA A 164 -16.38 -14.29 -26.45
N GLY A 165 -16.48 -14.73 -27.71
CA GLY A 165 -17.59 -14.39 -28.60
C GLY A 165 -17.59 -12.92 -29.06
N ILE A 166 -16.42 -12.29 -29.03
CA ILE A 166 -16.23 -10.87 -29.29
C ILE A 166 -15.46 -10.72 -30.62
N VAL A 167 -15.93 -9.82 -31.49
CA VAL A 167 -15.19 -9.47 -32.71
C VAL A 167 -13.94 -8.68 -32.30
N GLY A 168 -12.75 -9.12 -32.71
CA GLY A 168 -11.50 -8.39 -32.46
C GLY A 168 -11.45 -7.04 -33.19
N ALA A 169 -10.81 -6.05 -32.58
CA ALA A 169 -10.51 -4.76 -33.20
C ALA A 169 -9.06 -4.74 -33.71
N THR A 170 -8.77 -3.86 -34.68
CA THR A 170 -7.43 -3.74 -35.27
C THR A 170 -6.96 -2.28 -35.27
N GLY A 171 -5.64 -2.07 -35.32
CA GLY A 171 -5.02 -0.76 -35.48
C GLY A 171 -5.50 0.26 -34.43
N PHE A 172 -5.85 1.47 -34.90
CA PHE A 172 -6.27 2.57 -34.03
C PHE A 172 -7.59 2.29 -33.29
N ASP A 173 -8.48 1.48 -33.88
CA ASP A 173 -9.73 1.11 -33.23
C ASP A 173 -9.49 0.24 -32.00
N LEU A 174 -8.46 -0.61 -32.00
CA LEU A 174 -8.09 -1.42 -30.82
C LEU A 174 -7.64 -0.53 -29.65
N ILE A 175 -6.80 0.47 -29.92
CA ILE A 175 -6.31 1.42 -28.90
C ILE A 175 -7.47 2.18 -28.26
N ARG A 176 -8.40 2.69 -29.08
CA ARG A 176 -9.57 3.44 -28.59
C ARG A 176 -10.55 2.52 -27.85
N ARG A 177 -10.73 1.31 -28.34
CA ARG A 177 -11.70 0.36 -27.81
C ARG A 177 -11.31 -0.16 -26.44
N SER A 178 -10.05 -0.53 -26.21
CA SER A 178 -9.60 -1.10 -24.93
C SER A 178 -9.99 -0.22 -23.73
N GLN A 179 -9.86 1.10 -23.86
CA GLN A 179 -10.27 2.06 -22.83
C GLN A 179 -11.78 2.16 -22.68
N ARG A 180 -12.52 2.29 -23.79
CA ARG A 180 -13.99 2.40 -23.77
C ARG A 180 -14.66 1.16 -23.22
N LEU A 181 -14.05 0.01 -23.47
CA LEU A 181 -14.55 -1.29 -23.11
C LEU A 181 -14.54 -1.48 -21.60
N ALA A 182 -13.40 -1.21 -20.94
CA ALA A 182 -13.31 -1.25 -19.49
C ALA A 182 -14.32 -0.31 -18.81
N LEU A 183 -14.58 0.88 -19.39
CA LEU A 183 -15.50 1.89 -18.88
C LEU A 183 -16.98 1.63 -19.21
N GLY A 184 -17.32 0.53 -19.90
CA GLY A 184 -18.71 0.23 -20.26
C GLY A 184 -19.33 1.18 -21.31
N PHE A 185 -18.50 1.87 -22.10
CA PHE A 185 -18.93 2.70 -23.25
C PHE A 185 -18.95 1.92 -24.58
N ASP A 186 -18.87 0.60 -24.50
CA ASP A 186 -18.90 -0.34 -25.62
C ASP A 186 -19.97 -1.40 -25.39
N ARG A 187 -20.90 -1.57 -26.34
CA ARG A 187 -22.05 -2.47 -26.18
C ARG A 187 -21.65 -3.96 -26.04
N PRO A 188 -20.78 -4.53 -26.90
CA PRO A 188 -20.30 -5.90 -26.74
C PRO A 188 -19.81 -6.24 -25.33
N SER A 189 -19.05 -5.34 -24.69
CA SER A 189 -18.58 -5.60 -23.33
C SER A 189 -19.64 -5.53 -22.25
N ARG A 190 -20.61 -4.62 -22.38
CA ARG A 190 -21.77 -4.57 -21.49
C ARG A 190 -22.56 -5.87 -21.58
N ASP A 191 -22.74 -6.40 -22.79
CA ASP A 191 -23.42 -7.67 -23.02
C ASP A 191 -22.63 -8.84 -22.41
N ALA A 192 -21.30 -8.85 -22.56
CA ALA A 192 -20.44 -9.84 -21.92
C ALA A 192 -20.48 -9.78 -20.37
N VAL A 193 -20.39 -8.59 -19.79
CA VAL A 193 -20.53 -8.38 -18.34
C VAL A 193 -21.91 -8.81 -17.84
N ARG A 194 -22.97 -8.48 -18.59
CA ARG A 194 -24.33 -8.94 -18.29
C ARG A 194 -24.39 -10.46 -18.27
N ASN A 195 -23.84 -11.14 -19.27
CA ASN A 195 -23.81 -12.61 -19.33
C ASN A 195 -23.10 -13.23 -18.12
N VAL A 196 -21.98 -12.63 -17.68
CA VAL A 196 -21.27 -13.08 -16.46
C VAL A 196 -22.17 -12.93 -15.24
N LEU A 197 -22.76 -11.75 -15.01
CA LEU A 197 -23.64 -11.51 -13.85
C LEU A 197 -24.91 -12.37 -13.90
N GLU A 198 -25.48 -12.62 -15.07
CA GLU A 198 -26.63 -13.52 -15.24
C GLU A 198 -26.28 -14.98 -14.94
N ARG A 199 -25.06 -15.42 -15.28
CA ARG A 199 -24.57 -16.75 -14.91
C ARG A 199 -24.42 -16.87 -13.39
N ILE A 200 -23.81 -15.87 -12.74
CA ILE A 200 -23.72 -15.83 -11.27
C ILE A 200 -25.13 -15.88 -10.66
N ALA A 201 -26.05 -15.07 -11.18
CA ALA A 201 -27.44 -14.98 -10.71
C ALA A 201 -28.25 -16.28 -10.83
N ARG A 202 -27.80 -17.24 -11.65
CA ARG A 202 -28.39 -18.59 -11.81
C ARG A 202 -27.66 -19.65 -10.99
N GLY A 203 -26.47 -19.34 -10.48
CA GLY A 203 -25.63 -20.25 -9.72
C GLY A 203 -25.85 -20.15 -8.21
N PRO A 204 -25.17 -21.00 -7.43
CA PRO A 204 -25.32 -21.05 -5.97
C PRO A 204 -24.72 -19.82 -5.24
N ALA A 205 -23.95 -18.98 -5.94
CA ALA A 205 -23.40 -17.73 -5.40
C ALA A 205 -24.44 -16.59 -5.32
N ALA A 206 -25.62 -16.74 -5.93
CA ALA A 206 -26.65 -15.70 -5.99
C ALA A 206 -27.46 -15.56 -4.68
N ASP A 207 -26.77 -15.25 -3.58
CA ASP A 207 -27.38 -15.05 -2.28
C ASP A 207 -28.13 -13.71 -2.13
N GLY A 208 -28.61 -13.42 -0.92
CA GLY A 208 -29.28 -12.17 -0.61
C GLY A 208 -28.39 -10.94 -0.77
N GLU A 209 -27.09 -11.08 -0.53
CA GLU A 209 -26.14 -9.98 -0.71
C GLU A 209 -25.89 -9.69 -2.19
N PHE A 210 -25.67 -10.72 -3.01
CA PHE A 210 -25.61 -10.59 -4.47
C PHE A 210 -26.85 -9.87 -5.01
N THR A 211 -28.04 -10.29 -4.57
CA THR A 211 -29.30 -9.68 -4.98
C THR A 211 -29.36 -8.20 -4.60
N ARG A 212 -29.01 -7.85 -3.36
CA ARG A 212 -28.97 -6.46 -2.88
C ARG A 212 -28.03 -5.58 -3.70
N ILE A 213 -26.84 -6.09 -4.03
CA ILE A 213 -25.79 -5.35 -4.74
C ILE A 213 -26.11 -5.25 -6.23
N PHE A 214 -26.38 -6.37 -6.90
CA PHE A 214 -26.43 -6.44 -8.36
C PHE A 214 -27.83 -6.36 -8.96
N ARG A 215 -28.92 -6.55 -8.21
CA ARG A 215 -30.28 -6.39 -8.75
C ARG A 215 -30.86 -5.03 -8.39
N GLY A 216 -31.39 -4.33 -9.39
CA GLY A 216 -32.11 -3.08 -9.26
C GLY A 216 -33.45 -3.08 -10.00
N PRO A 217 -34.19 -1.96 -9.97
CA PRO A 217 -35.53 -1.86 -10.59
C PRO A 217 -35.56 -2.15 -12.10
N GLY A 218 -34.44 -1.96 -12.80
CA GLY A 218 -34.29 -2.22 -14.24
C GLY A 218 -33.58 -3.53 -14.60
N GLY A 219 -33.41 -4.45 -13.65
CA GLY A 219 -32.65 -5.70 -13.83
C GLY A 219 -31.27 -5.65 -13.18
N LEU A 220 -30.28 -6.31 -13.79
CA LEU A 220 -28.91 -6.33 -13.28
C LEU A 220 -28.23 -4.96 -13.46
N ARG A 221 -27.57 -4.49 -12.40
CA ARG A 221 -26.69 -3.32 -12.40
C ARG A 221 -25.32 -3.74 -12.92
N LEU A 222 -24.92 -3.21 -14.06
CA LEU A 222 -23.67 -3.62 -14.71
C LEU A 222 -22.49 -2.71 -14.38
N ASP A 223 -22.75 -1.41 -14.27
CA ASP A 223 -21.71 -0.38 -14.21
C ASP A 223 -22.12 0.85 -13.39
N LEU A 224 -21.14 1.73 -13.17
CA LEU A 224 -21.30 2.96 -12.40
C LEU A 224 -22.33 3.92 -13.01
N HIS A 225 -22.44 3.98 -14.34
CA HIS A 225 -23.26 4.95 -15.08
C HIS A 225 -24.76 4.66 -14.91
N GLU A 226 -25.16 3.40 -15.03
CA GLU A 226 -26.56 2.99 -14.82
C GLU A 226 -27.01 3.26 -13.38
N VAL A 227 -26.13 2.97 -12.41
CA VAL A 227 -26.40 3.21 -10.98
C VAL A 227 -26.44 4.70 -10.67
N ALA A 228 -25.58 5.50 -11.30
CA ALA A 228 -25.59 6.96 -11.16
C ALA A 228 -26.91 7.57 -11.64
N VAL A 229 -27.46 7.09 -12.77
CA VAL A 229 -28.77 7.52 -13.28
C VAL A 229 -29.90 7.15 -12.32
N GLN A 230 -29.87 5.94 -11.76
CA GLN A 230 -30.86 5.52 -10.76
C GLN A 230 -30.78 6.39 -9.50
N ALA A 231 -29.58 6.64 -8.99
CA ALA A 231 -29.35 7.52 -7.85
C ALA A 231 -29.80 8.97 -8.12
N ALA A 232 -29.54 9.49 -9.32
CA ALA A 232 -30.01 10.81 -9.73
C ALA A 232 -31.54 10.92 -9.70
N ARG A 233 -32.25 9.92 -10.23
CA ARG A 233 -33.73 9.85 -10.19
C ARG A 233 -34.29 9.77 -8.78
N MET A 234 -33.63 9.04 -7.88
CA MET A 234 -34.06 8.97 -6.48
C MET A 234 -33.90 10.32 -5.75
N ARG A 235 -32.85 11.09 -6.09
CA ARG A 235 -32.60 12.41 -5.50
C ARG A 235 -33.47 13.52 -6.09
N ALA A 236 -33.68 13.49 -7.39
CA ALA A 236 -34.48 14.45 -8.15
C ALA A 236 -35.48 13.66 -9.00
N PRO A 237 -36.72 13.44 -8.53
CA PRO A 237 -37.72 12.65 -9.24
C PRO A 237 -38.00 13.14 -10.67
N GLU A 238 -37.82 14.43 -10.91
CA GLU A 238 -38.01 15.06 -12.21
C GLU A 238 -36.76 15.08 -13.11
N PHE A 239 -35.69 14.36 -12.72
CA PHE A 239 -34.46 14.21 -13.49
C PHE A 239 -34.71 13.59 -14.87
N GLY A 240 -34.24 14.26 -15.91
CA GLY A 240 -34.22 13.78 -17.30
C GLY A 240 -32.80 13.66 -17.87
N VAL A 241 -32.46 12.48 -18.41
CA VAL A 241 -31.16 12.25 -19.08
C VAL A 241 -30.96 13.20 -20.26
N ASP A 242 -32.02 13.53 -21.01
CA ASP A 242 -31.96 14.46 -22.14
C ASP A 242 -31.58 15.88 -21.71
N ALA A 243 -32.05 16.33 -20.55
CA ALA A 243 -31.68 17.65 -20.02
C ALA A 243 -30.22 17.67 -19.55
N ALA A 244 -29.74 16.58 -18.94
CA ALA A 244 -28.33 16.42 -18.63
C ALA A 244 -27.46 16.37 -19.90
N ASN A 245 -27.90 15.71 -20.98
CA ASN A 245 -27.23 15.71 -22.28
C ASN A 245 -27.10 17.13 -22.84
N ARG A 246 -28.18 17.93 -22.83
CA ARG A 246 -28.13 19.33 -23.27
C ARG A 246 -27.11 20.16 -22.48
N ALA A 247 -26.98 19.92 -21.17
CA ALA A 247 -25.94 20.55 -20.36
C ALA A 247 -24.54 20.18 -20.87
N LEU A 248 -24.30 18.88 -21.12
CA LEU A 248 -23.01 18.39 -21.61
C LEU A 248 -22.68 18.91 -23.01
N VAL A 249 -23.67 19.07 -23.90
CA VAL A 249 -23.48 19.71 -25.20
C VAL A 249 -23.03 21.17 -25.04
N ARG A 250 -23.69 21.94 -24.15
CA ARG A 250 -23.28 23.34 -23.86
C ARG A 250 -21.89 23.42 -23.24
N LEU A 251 -21.50 22.41 -22.44
CA LEU A 251 -20.16 22.28 -21.87
C LEU A 251 -19.13 21.69 -22.83
N GLN A 252 -19.49 21.44 -24.09
CA GLN A 252 -18.63 20.87 -25.14
C GLN A 252 -18.04 19.50 -24.77
N LEU A 253 -18.78 18.73 -23.98
CA LEU A 253 -18.42 17.35 -23.60
C LEU A 253 -19.14 16.31 -24.45
N VAL A 254 -20.21 16.71 -25.14
CA VAL A 254 -20.96 15.90 -26.11
C VAL A 254 -21.18 16.73 -27.37
N VAL A 255 -21.12 16.09 -28.53
CA VAL A 255 -21.32 16.75 -29.84
C VAL A 255 -22.79 17.21 -29.97
N PRO A 256 -23.05 18.42 -30.48
CA PRO A 256 -24.43 18.90 -30.72
C PRO A 256 -25.25 17.91 -31.56
N GLY A 257 -26.49 17.67 -31.16
CA GLY A 257 -27.41 16.74 -31.85
C GLY A 257 -27.22 15.27 -31.49
N ASN A 258 -26.15 14.89 -30.77
CA ASN A 258 -25.95 13.50 -30.34
C ASN A 258 -26.86 13.15 -29.15
N ARG A 259 -27.83 12.26 -29.41
CA ARG A 259 -28.78 11.74 -28.42
C ARG A 259 -28.44 10.34 -27.91
N ASP A 260 -27.26 9.83 -28.24
CA ASP A 260 -26.79 8.54 -27.71
C ASP A 260 -26.59 8.64 -26.19
N THR A 261 -27.23 7.74 -25.48
CA THR A 261 -27.13 7.62 -24.03
C THR A 261 -25.68 7.32 -23.61
N ILE A 262 -24.94 6.52 -24.38
CA ILE A 262 -23.53 6.21 -24.05
C ILE A 262 -22.65 7.46 -24.15
N ALA A 263 -22.83 8.28 -25.19
CA ALA A 263 -22.14 9.57 -25.30
C ALA A 263 -22.47 10.49 -24.11
N THR A 264 -23.72 10.47 -23.64
CA THR A 264 -24.14 11.22 -22.45
C THR A 264 -23.42 10.73 -21.19
N TYR A 265 -23.33 9.41 -21.00
CA TYR A 265 -22.63 8.82 -19.85
C TYR A 265 -21.14 9.14 -19.86
N GLU A 266 -20.50 9.03 -21.02
CA GLU A 266 -19.09 9.37 -21.18
C GLU A 266 -18.82 10.85 -20.89
N GLY A 267 -19.64 11.76 -21.41
CA GLY A 267 -19.54 13.19 -21.12
C GLY A 267 -19.72 13.50 -19.63
N ALA A 268 -20.72 12.88 -18.99
CA ALA A 268 -20.98 13.07 -17.56
C ALA A 268 -19.85 12.50 -16.68
N TRP A 269 -19.34 11.31 -16.99
CA TRP A 269 -18.20 10.72 -16.29
C TRP A 269 -16.95 11.60 -16.42
N ARG A 270 -16.63 12.10 -17.63
CA ARG A 270 -15.51 13.04 -17.83
C ARG A 270 -15.66 14.31 -16.99
N LEU A 271 -16.87 14.87 -16.88
CA LEU A 271 -17.15 16.03 -16.03
C LEU A 271 -16.98 15.69 -14.54
N TRP A 272 -17.47 14.53 -14.11
CA TRP A 272 -17.35 14.04 -12.74
C TRP A 272 -15.90 13.77 -12.33
N SER A 273 -15.08 13.20 -13.22
CA SER A 273 -13.65 13.02 -12.98
C SER A 273 -12.90 14.35 -12.91
N ARG A 274 -13.27 15.34 -13.74
CA ARG A 274 -12.73 16.72 -13.62
C ARG A 274 -13.09 17.37 -12.28
N MET A 275 -14.31 17.14 -11.78
CA MET A 275 -14.74 17.64 -10.47
C MET A 275 -13.88 17.09 -9.32
N GLY A 276 -13.30 15.91 -9.47
CA GLY A 276 -12.33 15.35 -8.50
C GLY A 276 -11.01 16.13 -8.42
N ARG A 277 -10.65 16.90 -9.46
CA ARG A 277 -9.41 17.70 -9.52
C ARG A 277 -9.64 19.19 -9.25
N ASP A 278 -10.75 19.74 -9.75
CA ASP A 278 -11.08 21.16 -9.60
C ASP A 278 -12.61 21.33 -9.52
N SER A 279 -13.15 21.00 -8.34
CA SER A 279 -14.59 21.09 -8.08
C SER A 279 -15.11 22.52 -8.23
N ALA A 280 -14.35 23.52 -7.78
CA ALA A 280 -14.72 24.93 -7.82
C ALA A 280 -14.93 25.42 -9.26
N ARG A 281 -14.03 25.07 -10.19
CA ARG A 281 -14.21 25.42 -11.62
C ARG A 281 -15.43 24.75 -12.23
N VAL A 282 -15.65 23.47 -11.94
CA VAL A 282 -16.82 22.74 -12.45
C VAL A 282 -18.12 23.39 -11.94
N PHE A 283 -18.21 23.70 -10.65
CA PHE A 283 -19.42 24.34 -10.10
C PHE A 283 -19.67 25.73 -10.68
N ARG A 284 -18.64 26.57 -10.87
CA ARG A 284 -18.81 27.87 -11.55
C ARG A 284 -19.36 27.74 -12.98
N GLN A 285 -18.93 26.72 -13.72
CA GLN A 285 -19.47 26.44 -15.06
C GLN A 285 -20.95 26.04 -15.00
N LEU A 286 -21.33 25.22 -14.01
CA LEU A 286 -22.72 24.81 -13.81
C LEU A 286 -23.62 25.94 -13.30
N ASP A 287 -23.09 26.85 -12.48
CA ASP A 287 -23.80 28.05 -12.03
C ASP A 287 -24.07 28.99 -13.21
N SER A 288 -23.08 29.19 -14.07
CA SER A 288 -23.23 29.97 -15.31
C SER A 288 -24.28 29.34 -16.25
N LEU A 289 -24.29 28.00 -16.35
CA LEU A 289 -25.32 27.29 -17.10
C LEU A 289 -26.71 27.51 -16.49
N ALA A 290 -26.84 27.48 -15.17
CA ALA A 290 -28.12 27.65 -14.48
C ALA A 290 -28.78 29.01 -14.76
N LEU A 291 -28.00 30.06 -15.07
CA LEU A 291 -28.53 31.37 -15.47
C LEU A 291 -29.25 31.34 -16.81
N THR A 292 -28.98 30.34 -17.66
CA THR A 292 -29.52 30.26 -19.04
C THR A 292 -30.34 29.01 -19.32
N ASP A 293 -30.20 27.95 -18.51
CA ASP A 293 -30.97 26.71 -18.58
C ASP A 293 -30.95 25.99 -17.22
N VAL A 294 -31.90 26.40 -16.37
CA VAL A 294 -32.04 25.88 -14.99
C VAL A 294 -32.26 24.37 -14.97
N VAL A 295 -33.06 23.85 -15.91
CA VAL A 295 -33.41 22.41 -15.97
C VAL A 295 -32.18 21.59 -16.31
N SER A 296 -31.43 21.97 -17.34
CA SER A 296 -30.18 21.28 -17.70
C SER A 296 -29.13 21.37 -16.59
N ALA A 297 -28.98 22.53 -15.94
CA ALA A 297 -28.05 22.69 -14.82
C ALA A 297 -28.45 21.84 -13.60
N ARG A 298 -29.74 21.76 -13.26
CA ARG A 298 -30.24 20.90 -12.19
C ARG A 298 -29.96 19.43 -12.50
N ASP A 299 -30.30 18.97 -13.70
CA ASP A 299 -30.24 17.54 -14.04
C ASP A 299 -28.80 17.06 -14.15
N ILE A 300 -27.88 17.86 -14.70
CA ILE A 300 -26.45 17.49 -14.68
C ILE A 300 -25.89 17.47 -13.26
N ARG A 301 -26.28 18.40 -12.37
CA ARG A 301 -25.88 18.35 -10.95
C ARG A 301 -26.40 17.10 -10.26
N ALA A 302 -27.66 16.73 -10.51
CA ALA A 302 -28.26 15.49 -9.98
C ALA A 302 -27.49 14.25 -10.46
N LEU A 303 -27.09 14.21 -11.75
CA LEU A 303 -26.29 13.12 -12.30
C LEU A 303 -24.89 13.03 -11.67
N LEU A 304 -24.19 14.17 -11.49
CA LEU A 304 -22.87 14.20 -10.83
C LEU A 304 -22.94 13.77 -9.35
N ALA A 305 -24.02 14.13 -8.65
CA ALA A 305 -24.30 13.62 -7.31
C ALA A 305 -24.57 12.10 -7.35
N GLY A 306 -25.35 11.64 -8.34
CA GLY A 306 -25.61 10.22 -8.60
C GLY A 306 -24.33 9.41 -8.79
N TYR A 307 -23.33 9.91 -9.52
CA TYR A 307 -22.02 9.26 -9.66
C TYR A 307 -21.28 9.13 -8.33
N THR A 308 -21.40 10.12 -7.45
CA THR A 308 -20.78 10.10 -6.12
C THR A 308 -21.44 9.05 -5.21
N ASP A 309 -22.75 8.83 -5.34
CA ASP A 309 -23.42 7.73 -4.63
C ASP A 309 -23.09 6.37 -5.25
N ALA A 310 -23.08 6.29 -6.58
CA ALA A 310 -22.79 5.09 -7.32
C ALA A 310 -21.39 4.55 -7.01
N SER A 311 -20.41 5.41 -6.69
CA SER A 311 -19.08 4.93 -6.28
C SER A 311 -19.09 4.10 -5.00
N ARG A 312 -20.05 4.32 -4.08
CA ARG A 312 -20.20 3.46 -2.88
C ARG A 312 -20.74 2.09 -3.24
N TRP A 313 -21.71 2.03 -4.15
CA TRP A 313 -22.19 0.76 -4.71
C TRP A 313 -21.05 0.03 -5.42
N TRP A 314 -20.24 0.74 -6.20
CA TRP A 314 -19.13 0.17 -6.95
C TRP A 314 -18.12 -0.53 -6.03
N ILE A 315 -17.73 0.12 -4.92
CA ILE A 315 -16.85 -0.51 -3.92
C ILE A 315 -17.45 -1.81 -3.39
N ALA A 316 -18.74 -1.80 -3.03
CA ALA A 316 -19.42 -2.99 -2.52
C ALA A 316 -19.49 -4.11 -3.57
N ALA A 317 -19.76 -3.77 -4.83
CA ALA A 317 -19.80 -4.71 -5.94
C ALA A 317 -18.44 -5.38 -6.18
N VAL A 318 -17.38 -4.58 -6.21
CA VAL A 318 -16.02 -5.09 -6.38
C VAL A 318 -15.58 -5.93 -5.18
N ALA A 319 -15.82 -5.47 -3.95
CA ALA A 319 -15.48 -6.23 -2.75
C ALA A 319 -16.19 -7.60 -2.76
N TRP A 320 -17.47 -7.65 -3.14
CA TRP A 320 -18.21 -8.89 -3.30
C TRP A 320 -17.56 -9.79 -4.36
N LEU A 321 -17.28 -9.26 -5.55
CA LEU A 321 -16.65 -9.99 -6.66
C LEU A 321 -15.26 -10.53 -6.29
N MET A 322 -14.48 -9.83 -5.47
CA MET A 322 -13.16 -10.29 -5.06
C MET A 322 -13.21 -11.42 -4.01
N THR A 323 -14.21 -11.41 -3.13
CA THR A 323 -14.25 -12.25 -1.93
C THR A 323 -15.18 -13.45 -2.01
N HIS A 324 -16.24 -13.38 -2.80
CA HIS A 324 -17.24 -14.45 -2.88
C HIS A 324 -16.84 -15.53 -3.89
N ARG A 325 -17.29 -16.76 -3.64
CA ARG A 325 -17.02 -17.90 -4.52
C ARG A 325 -18.04 -17.98 -5.65
N TRP A 326 -17.71 -17.40 -6.79
CA TRP A 326 -18.59 -17.36 -7.97
C TRP A 326 -17.88 -17.73 -9.28
N LEU A 327 -16.55 -17.83 -9.26
CA LEU A 327 -15.77 -18.28 -10.41
C LEU A 327 -15.77 -19.81 -10.45
N GLU A 328 -16.14 -20.37 -11.59
CA GLU A 328 -16.13 -21.82 -11.81
C GLU A 328 -14.78 -22.26 -12.36
N ARG A 329 -14.14 -23.19 -11.66
CA ARG A 329 -12.90 -23.83 -12.09
C ARG A 329 -13.18 -24.92 -13.11
N ASP A 330 -12.14 -25.36 -13.81
CA ASP A 330 -12.21 -26.47 -14.78
C ASP A 330 -12.77 -27.79 -14.21
N ASP A 331 -12.68 -28.00 -12.89
CA ASP A 331 -13.23 -29.19 -12.20
C ASP A 331 -14.69 -29.01 -11.72
N GLY A 332 -15.33 -27.89 -12.07
CA GLY A 332 -16.70 -27.55 -11.71
C GLY A 332 -16.87 -26.98 -10.30
N THR A 333 -15.79 -26.84 -9.51
CA THR A 333 -15.85 -26.23 -8.18
C THR A 333 -15.85 -24.69 -8.26
N LEU A 334 -16.45 -24.03 -7.26
CA LEU A 334 -16.46 -22.58 -7.17
C LEU A 334 -15.29 -22.05 -6.32
N THR A 335 -14.70 -20.96 -6.79
CA THR A 335 -13.59 -20.23 -6.15
C THR A 335 -13.84 -18.73 -6.17
N SER A 336 -13.07 -17.98 -5.40
CA SER A 336 -13.01 -16.51 -5.44
C SER A 336 -11.69 -16.02 -6.04
N PRO A 337 -11.61 -14.77 -6.53
CA PRO A 337 -10.34 -14.12 -6.87
C PRO A 337 -9.32 -14.15 -5.72
N VAL A 338 -9.75 -13.91 -4.48
CA VAL A 338 -8.89 -14.00 -3.29
C VAL A 338 -8.32 -15.41 -3.10
N ASP A 339 -9.14 -16.45 -3.27
CA ASP A 339 -8.70 -17.84 -3.20
C ASP A 339 -7.68 -18.17 -4.31
N LEU A 340 -7.88 -17.65 -5.52
CA LEU A 340 -6.95 -17.83 -6.65
C LEU A 340 -5.59 -17.17 -6.38
N VAL A 341 -5.58 -15.91 -5.94
CA VAL A 341 -4.34 -15.18 -5.58
C VAL A 341 -3.63 -15.88 -4.43
N SER A 342 -4.37 -16.30 -3.39
CA SER A 342 -3.81 -17.06 -2.27
C SER A 342 -3.16 -18.37 -2.73
N GLY A 343 -3.81 -19.08 -3.65
CA GLY A 343 -3.29 -20.30 -4.27
C GLY A 343 -2.00 -20.08 -5.04
N PHE A 344 -1.92 -19.04 -5.89
CA PHE A 344 -0.70 -18.69 -6.62
C PHE A 344 0.48 -18.38 -5.66
N TRP A 345 0.20 -17.73 -4.53
CA TRP A 345 1.21 -17.43 -3.49
C TRP A 345 1.48 -18.59 -2.53
N GLY A 346 0.81 -19.74 -2.67
CA GLY A 346 0.97 -20.89 -1.78
C GLY A 346 0.57 -20.57 -0.33
N LYS A 347 -0.41 -19.69 -0.14
CA LYS A 347 -0.94 -19.28 1.17
C LYS A 347 -2.35 -19.81 1.37
N ALA A 348 -2.70 -20.12 2.62
CA ALA A 348 -4.07 -20.54 2.97
C ALA A 348 -5.07 -19.40 2.76
N SER A 349 -4.66 -18.17 3.06
CA SER A 349 -5.41 -16.95 2.79
C SER A 349 -4.46 -15.76 2.69
N LEU A 350 -4.87 -14.76 1.91
CA LEU A 350 -4.25 -13.44 1.86
C LEU A 350 -5.31 -12.37 2.12
N PRO A 351 -5.00 -11.34 2.91
CA PRO A 351 -5.93 -10.24 3.12
C PRO A 351 -6.09 -9.43 1.84
N LEU A 352 -7.33 -9.18 1.43
CA LEU A 352 -7.63 -8.27 0.33
C LEU A 352 -7.16 -6.85 0.73
N PRO A 353 -6.35 -6.16 -0.08
CA PRO A 353 -5.96 -4.78 0.19
C PRO A 353 -7.18 -3.85 0.15
N ALA A 354 -7.05 -2.68 0.76
CA ALA A 354 -8.13 -1.70 0.72
C ALA A 354 -8.39 -1.24 -0.73
N ILE A 355 -9.65 -1.17 -1.14
CA ILE A 355 -10.04 -0.69 -2.48
C ILE A 355 -10.47 0.76 -2.37
N GLU A 356 -9.69 1.67 -2.95
CA GLU A 356 -9.88 3.12 -2.85
C GLU A 356 -10.35 3.69 -4.20
N PRO A 357 -11.63 4.04 -4.38
CA PRO A 357 -12.10 4.61 -5.63
C PRO A 357 -11.47 5.98 -5.86
N THR A 358 -10.69 6.11 -6.93
CA THR A 358 -9.93 7.31 -7.26
C THR A 358 -10.26 7.76 -8.68
N ARG A 359 -10.63 9.04 -8.84
CA ARG A 359 -11.07 9.61 -10.13
C ARG A 359 -9.87 10.03 -10.98
N PHE A 360 -9.23 9.08 -11.63
CA PHE A 360 -8.10 9.34 -12.54
C PHE A 360 -8.58 10.07 -13.81
N GLY A 361 -9.79 9.78 -14.28
CA GLY A 361 -10.30 10.28 -15.57
C GLY A 361 -9.77 9.50 -16.78
N GLY A 362 -9.38 8.25 -16.55
CA GLY A 362 -8.93 7.26 -17.52
C GLY A 362 -8.98 5.86 -16.89
N VAL A 363 -8.84 4.80 -17.70
CA VAL A 363 -8.75 3.42 -17.19
C VAL A 363 -7.40 3.26 -16.49
N GLN A 364 -7.42 3.36 -15.16
CA GLN A 364 -6.21 3.33 -14.36
C GLN A 364 -6.50 2.73 -12.99
N ALA A 365 -5.55 1.91 -12.54
CA ALA A 365 -5.40 1.52 -11.15
C ALA A 365 -3.92 1.63 -10.79
N VAL A 366 -3.62 1.75 -9.50
CA VAL A 366 -2.26 1.87 -8.98
C VAL A 366 -2.18 1.26 -7.58
N PRO A 367 -1.07 0.61 -7.23
CA PRO A 367 -0.88 0.02 -5.92
C PRO A 367 -0.37 1.08 -4.94
N VAL A 368 -0.73 0.95 -3.67
CA VAL A 368 -0.25 1.76 -2.55
C VAL A 368 0.34 0.82 -1.51
N VAL A 369 1.66 0.83 -1.35
CA VAL A 369 2.35 -0.01 -0.35
C VAL A 369 2.30 0.67 1.01
N GLY A 370 1.80 -0.04 2.02
CA GLY A 370 1.69 0.42 3.40
C GLY A 370 3.04 0.55 4.11
N GLY A 371 3.23 1.65 4.85
CA GLY A 371 4.47 1.93 5.59
C GLY A 371 4.71 1.00 6.79
N SER A 372 3.65 0.38 7.33
CA SER A 372 3.73 -0.55 8.47
C SER A 372 4.67 -1.73 8.21
N ARG A 373 4.80 -2.17 6.95
CA ARG A 373 5.72 -3.24 6.53
C ARG A 373 7.20 -2.95 6.86
N LEU A 374 7.56 -1.68 7.01
CA LEU A 374 8.90 -1.24 7.37
C LEU A 374 9.08 -0.94 8.86
N GLY A 375 8.00 -0.95 9.65
CA GLY A 375 7.97 -0.37 10.99
C GLY A 375 9.09 -0.87 11.91
N VAL A 376 9.24 -2.18 12.03
CA VAL A 376 10.27 -2.80 12.90
C VAL A 376 11.70 -2.57 12.43
N ARG A 377 11.90 -2.29 11.13
CA ARG A 377 13.22 -2.00 10.55
C ARG A 377 13.56 -0.52 10.61
N LEU A 378 12.54 0.34 10.50
CA LEU A 378 12.68 1.78 10.39
C LEU A 378 12.68 2.46 11.77
N VAL A 379 11.88 1.98 12.71
CA VAL A 379 11.71 2.58 14.04
C VAL A 379 12.64 1.87 15.03
N ARG A 380 13.46 2.64 15.73
CA ARG A 380 14.38 2.14 16.76
C ARG A 380 14.25 2.93 18.06
N PRO A 381 14.46 2.29 19.23
CA PRO A 381 14.49 3.00 20.49
C PRO A 381 15.75 3.86 20.59
N GLY A 382 15.57 5.10 21.06
CA GLY A 382 16.64 6.03 21.43
C GLY A 382 16.92 6.07 22.94
N ASN A 383 16.07 5.43 23.76
CA ASN A 383 16.26 5.18 25.19
C ASN A 383 15.46 3.94 25.64
N ALA A 384 15.62 3.51 26.89
CA ALA A 384 14.95 2.30 27.40
C ALA A 384 13.42 2.43 27.46
N SER A 385 12.86 3.59 27.83
CA SER A 385 11.41 3.82 27.80
C SER A 385 10.83 3.65 26.39
N ALA A 386 11.55 4.08 25.34
CA ALA A 386 11.15 3.80 23.97
C ALA A 386 11.21 2.32 23.60
N ALA A 387 12.21 1.57 24.08
CA ALA A 387 12.28 0.14 23.79
C ALA A 387 11.03 -0.59 24.31
N GLU A 388 10.59 -0.22 25.51
CA GLU A 388 9.38 -0.79 26.10
C GLU A 388 8.11 -0.29 25.43
N TRP A 389 7.99 1.01 25.19
CA TRP A 389 6.84 1.58 24.50
C TRP A 389 6.64 0.95 23.10
N LEU A 390 7.73 0.77 22.35
CA LEU A 390 7.69 0.10 21.04
C LEU A 390 7.27 -1.38 21.17
N ALA A 391 7.70 -2.08 22.21
CA ALA A 391 7.30 -3.47 22.47
C ALA A 391 5.80 -3.61 22.81
N HIS A 392 5.15 -2.54 23.28
CA HIS A 392 3.71 -2.50 23.58
C HIS A 392 2.88 -1.85 22.45
N GLY A 393 3.34 -1.93 21.20
CA GLY A 393 2.57 -1.47 20.04
C GLY A 393 2.84 -0.02 19.61
N GLY A 394 3.87 0.63 20.17
CA GLY A 394 4.25 2.01 19.80
C GLY A 394 4.70 2.21 18.36
N VAL A 395 5.04 1.15 17.62
CA VAL A 395 5.56 1.24 16.24
C VAL A 395 4.56 1.95 15.30
N ASP A 396 3.28 1.61 15.35
CA ASP A 396 2.29 2.20 14.45
C ASP A 396 2.05 3.69 14.78
N ALA A 397 2.08 4.04 16.07
CA ALA A 397 1.98 5.43 16.51
C ALA A 397 3.19 6.25 16.05
N ALA A 398 4.38 5.67 16.11
CA ALA A 398 5.62 6.27 15.61
C ALA A 398 5.57 6.51 14.10
N LEU A 399 5.10 5.53 13.33
CA LEU A 399 4.99 5.64 11.87
C LEU A 399 3.95 6.67 11.44
N ARG A 400 2.78 6.73 12.10
CA ARG A 400 1.77 7.76 11.82
C ARG A 400 2.32 9.17 12.06
N THR A 401 2.95 9.36 13.22
CA THR A 401 3.61 10.63 13.57
C THR A 401 4.64 11.04 12.51
N TRP A 402 5.51 10.10 12.13
CA TRP A 402 6.52 10.34 11.10
C TRP A 402 5.89 10.66 9.74
N HIS A 403 4.82 9.97 9.38
CA HIS A 403 4.08 10.20 8.14
C HIS A 403 3.50 11.62 8.06
N ASP A 404 2.98 12.14 9.17
CA ASP A 404 2.33 13.46 9.26
C ASP A 404 3.31 14.64 9.28
N LEU A 405 4.62 14.38 9.26
CA LEU A 405 5.64 15.42 9.12
C LEU A 405 5.60 16.01 7.70
N ASP A 406 4.97 17.18 7.57
CA ASP A 406 5.10 18.01 6.37
C ASP A 406 6.19 19.06 6.59
N ALA A 407 7.14 19.12 5.67
CA ALA A 407 8.17 20.14 5.63
C ALA A 407 8.30 20.54 4.16
N ASP A 408 8.00 21.80 3.86
CA ASP A 408 7.89 22.36 2.51
C ASP A 408 9.24 22.52 1.77
N ASP A 409 10.32 21.95 2.29
CA ASP A 409 11.66 22.11 1.72
C ASP A 409 12.01 20.95 0.78
N SER A 410 11.99 21.22 -0.53
CA SER A 410 12.61 20.31 -1.52
C SER A 410 14.09 20.63 -1.67
N ILE A 411 14.95 19.90 -0.96
CA ILE A 411 16.40 19.95 -1.16
C ILE A 411 16.78 18.85 -2.17
N VAL A 412 17.65 19.15 -3.13
CA VAL A 412 18.28 18.15 -3.99
C VAL A 412 19.71 17.94 -3.53
N LEU A 413 20.09 16.68 -3.27
CA LEU A 413 21.47 16.30 -3.02
C LEU A 413 22.10 15.87 -4.34
N ASP A 414 23.13 16.59 -4.76
CA ASP A 414 24.01 16.16 -5.84
C ASP A 414 25.27 15.54 -5.23
N MET A 415 25.54 14.28 -5.60
CA MET A 415 26.66 13.48 -5.12
C MET A 415 27.56 13.03 -6.27
N GLY A 416 27.80 13.90 -7.27
CA GLY A 416 28.80 13.66 -8.31
C GLY A 416 28.43 12.51 -9.23
N GLY A 417 27.31 12.66 -9.95
CA GLY A 417 26.76 11.65 -10.88
C GLY A 417 25.55 10.89 -10.35
N MET A 418 25.16 11.13 -9.09
CA MET A 418 23.88 10.69 -8.52
C MET A 418 23.17 11.89 -7.91
N SER A 419 21.89 12.07 -8.26
CA SER A 419 21.01 13.02 -7.58
C SER A 419 19.96 12.27 -6.76
N ALA A 420 19.60 12.85 -5.61
CA ALA A 420 18.49 12.37 -4.81
C ALA A 420 17.68 13.56 -4.28
N ARG A 421 16.36 13.46 -4.34
CA ARG A 421 15.48 14.45 -3.71
C ARG A 421 15.37 14.15 -2.22
N VAL A 422 15.76 15.08 -1.37
CA VAL A 422 15.44 15.01 0.06
C VAL A 422 14.00 15.47 0.24
N THR A 423 13.21 14.66 0.93
CA THR A 423 11.77 14.84 1.00
C THR A 423 11.20 14.33 2.33
N THR A 424 9.90 14.51 2.51
CA THR A 424 9.14 13.95 3.62
C THR A 424 8.40 12.66 3.22
N PRO A 425 7.98 11.83 4.19
CA PRO A 425 7.12 10.68 3.93
C PRO A 425 5.82 11.07 3.22
N ALA A 426 5.17 12.16 3.68
CA ALA A 426 3.94 12.66 3.09
C ALA A 426 4.12 13.02 1.60
N ALA A 427 5.23 13.68 1.25
CA ALA A 427 5.52 14.00 -0.14
C ALA A 427 5.82 12.74 -0.99
N VAL A 428 6.42 11.68 -0.43
CA VAL A 428 6.59 10.39 -1.13
C VAL A 428 5.23 9.72 -1.35
N ALA A 429 4.39 9.68 -0.32
CA ALA A 429 3.06 9.08 -0.38
C ALA A 429 2.13 9.81 -1.37
N ARG A 430 2.30 11.13 -1.54
CA ARG A 430 1.54 11.96 -2.51
C ARG A 430 2.16 12.00 -3.92
N GLY A 431 3.48 11.94 -4.03
CA GLY A 431 4.22 12.30 -5.24
C GLY A 431 4.32 11.21 -6.31
N ARG A 432 4.06 9.95 -5.98
CA ARG A 432 4.00 8.84 -6.93
C ARG A 432 2.54 8.45 -7.18
N LEU A 433 2.15 8.24 -8.44
CA LEU A 433 0.80 7.80 -8.81
C LEU A 433 0.45 6.49 -8.07
N GLY A 434 1.35 5.50 -8.09
CA GLY A 434 1.38 4.40 -7.13
C GLY A 434 2.07 4.82 -5.84
N GLY A 435 1.37 4.72 -4.71
CA GLY A 435 1.87 5.23 -3.43
C GLY A 435 2.90 4.30 -2.79
N PHE A 436 3.89 4.87 -2.12
CA PHE A 436 4.76 4.14 -1.18
C PHE A 436 4.69 4.84 0.17
N LEU A 437 4.68 4.06 1.27
CA LEU A 437 4.43 4.55 2.64
C LEU A 437 3.00 5.04 2.87
N GLY A 438 2.00 4.40 2.24
CA GLY A 438 0.60 4.63 2.61
C GLY A 438 0.29 4.21 4.05
N ALA A 439 -0.87 4.60 4.56
CA ALA A 439 -1.31 4.17 5.89
C ALA A 439 -1.49 2.64 5.99
N GLN A 440 -1.91 2.02 4.88
CA GLN A 440 -2.09 0.58 4.72
C GLN A 440 -1.89 0.22 3.24
N ASP A 441 -1.85 -1.08 2.95
CA ASP A 441 -1.89 -1.54 1.57
C ASP A 441 -3.25 -1.23 0.94
N ALA A 442 -3.23 -0.58 -0.21
CA ALA A 442 -4.43 -0.24 -0.94
C ALA A 442 -4.23 -0.33 -2.45
N ILE A 443 -5.33 -0.49 -3.18
CA ILE A 443 -5.38 -0.32 -4.63
C ILE A 443 -6.30 0.85 -4.91
N ARG A 444 -5.73 1.91 -5.48
CA ARG A 444 -6.50 3.05 -5.96
C ARG A 444 -6.93 2.77 -7.39
N ILE A 445 -8.22 2.84 -7.68
CA ILE A 445 -8.76 2.39 -8.97
C ILE A 445 -9.89 3.30 -9.44
N GLU A 446 -9.94 3.55 -10.76
CA GLU A 446 -11.01 4.32 -11.39
C GLU A 446 -12.35 3.57 -11.30
N PRO A 447 -13.33 4.09 -10.53
CA PRO A 447 -14.63 3.43 -10.38
C PRO A 447 -15.48 3.46 -11.66
N GLY A 448 -15.06 4.18 -12.71
CA GLY A 448 -15.63 4.06 -14.05
C GLY A 448 -15.40 2.68 -14.69
N ILE A 449 -14.39 1.92 -14.28
CA ILE A 449 -14.16 0.55 -14.77
C ILE A 449 -15.31 -0.34 -14.29
N MET A 450 -15.95 -1.11 -15.17
CA MET A 450 -17.06 -2.00 -14.77
C MET A 450 -16.61 -2.99 -13.69
N PRO A 451 -17.37 -3.22 -12.59
CA PRO A 451 -16.93 -4.05 -11.46
C PRO A 451 -16.42 -5.43 -11.83
N VAL A 452 -17.08 -6.11 -12.79
CA VAL A 452 -16.63 -7.42 -13.28
C VAL A 452 -15.25 -7.32 -13.92
N LEU A 453 -15.01 -6.32 -14.77
CA LEU A 453 -13.73 -6.14 -15.45
C LEU A 453 -12.63 -5.64 -14.50
N ALA A 454 -13.00 -4.92 -13.44
CA ALA A 454 -12.06 -4.45 -12.42
C ALA A 454 -11.37 -5.60 -11.66
N VAL A 455 -11.94 -6.81 -11.63
CA VAL A 455 -11.35 -7.98 -10.95
C VAL A 455 -9.94 -8.29 -11.46
N ALA A 456 -9.73 -8.34 -12.77
CA ALA A 456 -8.41 -8.64 -13.34
C ALA A 456 -7.40 -7.51 -13.06
N THR A 457 -7.85 -6.26 -13.18
CA THR A 457 -7.04 -5.08 -12.81
C THR A 457 -6.66 -5.10 -11.33
N LEU A 458 -7.56 -5.48 -10.43
CA LEU A 458 -7.26 -5.58 -9.00
C LEU A 458 -6.31 -6.72 -8.69
N ILE A 459 -6.42 -7.86 -9.36
CA ILE A 459 -5.45 -8.94 -9.22
C ILE A 459 -4.07 -8.43 -9.66
N HIS A 460 -3.96 -7.75 -10.80
CA HIS A 460 -2.70 -7.15 -11.28
C HIS A 460 -2.06 -6.23 -10.24
N GLU A 461 -2.80 -5.24 -9.74
CA GLU A 461 -2.26 -4.33 -8.72
C GLU A 461 -1.98 -5.03 -7.38
N TRP A 462 -2.73 -6.07 -7.04
CA TRP A 462 -2.46 -6.86 -5.85
C TRP A 462 -1.16 -7.66 -5.98
N GLN A 463 -0.80 -8.14 -7.18
CA GLN A 463 0.49 -8.78 -7.41
C GLN A 463 1.64 -7.81 -7.12
N HIS A 464 1.55 -6.56 -7.57
CA HIS A 464 2.53 -5.53 -7.20
C HIS A 464 2.71 -5.40 -5.68
N LEU A 465 1.59 -5.30 -4.95
CA LEU A 465 1.61 -5.21 -3.48
C LEU A 465 2.24 -6.45 -2.82
N LEU A 466 1.95 -7.65 -3.33
CA LEU A 466 2.46 -8.90 -2.77
C LEU A 466 3.94 -9.11 -3.07
N PHE A 467 4.40 -8.79 -4.28
CA PHE A 467 5.82 -8.81 -4.64
C PHE A 467 6.61 -7.81 -3.81
N GLU A 468 6.17 -6.55 -3.73
CA GLU A 468 6.83 -5.54 -2.91
C GLU A 468 6.77 -5.91 -1.43
N GLY A 469 5.61 -6.32 -0.93
CA GLY A 469 5.43 -6.71 0.46
C GLY A 469 6.37 -7.82 0.91
N ALA A 470 6.46 -8.89 0.12
CA ALA A 470 7.38 -9.99 0.38
C ALA A 470 8.86 -9.52 0.36
N ARG A 471 9.22 -8.65 -0.59
CA ARG A 471 10.58 -8.07 -0.68
C ARG A 471 10.93 -7.21 0.53
N LEU A 472 9.99 -6.40 1.01
CA LEU A 472 10.18 -5.57 2.21
C LEU A 472 10.28 -6.39 3.50
N GLU A 473 9.56 -7.51 3.57
CA GLU A 473 9.56 -8.42 4.71
C GLU A 473 10.79 -9.33 4.76
N GLY A 474 11.61 -9.35 3.70
CA GLY A 474 12.91 -10.02 3.67
C GLY A 474 13.00 -11.22 2.73
N ALA A 475 11.97 -11.48 1.92
CA ALA A 475 12.10 -12.42 0.81
C ALA A 475 12.91 -11.77 -0.32
N GLY A 476 14.14 -12.22 -0.54
CA GLY A 476 15.02 -11.67 -1.58
C GLY A 476 15.85 -10.46 -1.12
N TRP A 477 16.31 -9.65 -2.08
CA TRP A 477 17.27 -8.57 -1.84
C TRP A 477 16.63 -7.17 -1.87
N GLY A 478 15.34 -7.06 -1.53
CA GLY A 478 14.59 -5.80 -1.63
C GLY A 478 15.03 -4.68 -0.71
N VAL A 479 15.74 -5.02 0.38
CA VAL A 479 16.10 -4.09 1.45
C VAL A 479 17.58 -4.25 1.79
N VAL A 480 18.31 -3.15 1.77
CA VAL A 480 19.70 -3.05 2.25
C VAL A 480 19.70 -2.27 3.57
N GLU A 481 20.18 -2.90 4.64
CA GLU A 481 20.17 -2.31 5.98
C GLU A 481 21.56 -1.92 6.46
N SER A 482 21.69 -0.72 7.05
CA SER A 482 22.98 -0.22 7.54
C SER A 482 23.02 0.24 9.01
N GLY A 483 22.19 -0.16 9.96
CA GLY A 483 22.23 0.41 11.34
C GLY A 483 21.92 1.93 11.50
N ARG A 484 22.21 2.78 10.50
CA ARG A 484 21.92 4.22 10.43
C ARG A 484 20.87 4.57 9.38
N TRP A 485 20.81 3.82 8.28
CA TRP A 485 19.83 4.04 7.20
C TRP A 485 19.30 2.72 6.64
N LEU A 486 18.16 2.80 5.96
CA LEU A 486 17.51 1.71 5.24
C LEU A 486 17.41 2.10 3.76
N ARG A 487 17.83 1.23 2.84
CA ARG A 487 17.63 1.45 1.40
C ARG A 487 16.69 0.40 0.84
N ILE A 488 15.65 0.86 0.15
CA ILE A 488 14.74 0.01 -0.59
C ILE A 488 15.17 0.01 -2.05
N LEU A 489 15.47 -1.17 -2.59
CA LEU A 489 15.80 -1.32 -4.00
C LEU A 489 14.50 -1.34 -4.80
N ASP A 490 14.24 -0.24 -5.52
CA ASP A 490 13.07 -0.08 -6.40
C ASP A 490 12.99 -1.25 -7.39
N SER A 491 11.79 -1.77 -7.63
CA SER A 491 11.58 -2.69 -8.75
C SER A 491 12.02 -2.06 -10.07
N ASP A 492 12.58 -2.87 -10.96
CA ASP A 492 12.75 -2.47 -12.34
C ASP A 492 11.37 -2.36 -13.00
N PRO A 493 11.02 -1.25 -13.69
CA PRO A 493 9.68 -1.06 -14.24
C PRO A 493 9.22 -2.20 -15.14
N TRP A 494 10.09 -2.75 -15.98
CA TRP A 494 9.74 -3.84 -16.89
C TRP A 494 9.59 -5.15 -16.14
N LEU A 495 10.43 -5.44 -15.16
CA LEU A 495 10.26 -6.66 -14.37
C LEU A 495 9.05 -6.58 -13.44
N GLY A 496 8.81 -5.43 -12.82
CA GLY A 496 7.67 -5.20 -11.95
C GLY A 496 6.35 -5.40 -12.69
N GLU A 497 6.13 -4.66 -13.79
CA GLU A 497 4.92 -4.83 -14.60
C GLU A 497 4.86 -6.21 -15.24
N GLY A 498 5.98 -6.73 -15.75
CA GLY A 498 6.03 -8.08 -16.32
C GLY A 498 5.65 -9.17 -15.33
N ALA A 499 6.10 -9.06 -14.09
CA ALA A 499 5.75 -9.98 -13.01
C ALA A 499 4.26 -9.92 -12.68
N ALA A 500 3.69 -8.71 -12.57
CA ALA A 500 2.27 -8.51 -12.29
C ALA A 500 1.37 -9.02 -13.43
N GLU A 501 1.70 -8.70 -14.68
CA GLU A 501 0.98 -9.18 -15.88
C GLU A 501 0.98 -10.71 -15.98
N TRP A 502 2.16 -11.33 -15.83
CA TRP A 502 2.31 -12.77 -15.90
C TRP A 502 1.64 -13.48 -14.70
N ALA A 503 1.81 -12.96 -13.49
CA ALA A 503 1.19 -13.54 -12.30
C ALA A 503 -0.35 -13.44 -12.36
N THR A 504 -0.89 -12.37 -12.93
CA THR A 504 -2.34 -12.22 -13.17
C THR A 504 -2.85 -13.27 -14.14
N GLU A 505 -2.15 -13.47 -15.26
CA GLU A 505 -2.47 -14.53 -16.24
C GLU A 505 -2.50 -15.91 -15.60
N VAL A 506 -1.44 -16.28 -14.87
CA VAL A 506 -1.35 -17.60 -14.21
C VAL A 506 -2.40 -17.74 -13.09
N THR A 507 -2.70 -16.66 -12.37
CA THR A 507 -3.74 -16.67 -11.32
C THR A 507 -5.13 -16.92 -11.88
N LEU A 508 -5.42 -16.36 -13.06
CA LEU A 508 -6.73 -16.47 -13.73
C LEU A 508 -6.85 -17.69 -14.64
N GLU A 509 -5.72 -18.32 -15.01
CA GLU A 509 -5.68 -19.53 -15.85
C GLU A 509 -6.73 -20.60 -15.48
N PRO A 510 -6.93 -20.97 -14.19
CA PRO A 510 -7.86 -22.02 -13.80
C PRO A 510 -9.33 -21.75 -14.12
N VAL A 511 -9.69 -20.51 -14.49
CA VAL A 511 -11.06 -20.08 -14.76
C VAL A 511 -11.26 -19.58 -16.20
N HIS A 512 -10.21 -19.57 -17.03
CA HIS A 512 -10.27 -19.04 -18.39
C HIS A 512 -11.25 -19.77 -19.31
N ARG A 513 -11.40 -21.10 -19.18
CA ARG A 513 -12.37 -21.85 -20.01
C ARG A 513 -13.81 -21.50 -19.66
N GLY A 514 -14.09 -21.36 -18.36
CA GLY A 514 -15.42 -20.99 -17.86
C GLY A 514 -15.74 -19.53 -18.13
N MET A 515 -14.76 -18.63 -18.04
CA MET A 515 -14.94 -17.19 -18.10
C MET A 515 -13.89 -16.55 -19.05
N PRO A 516 -13.98 -16.79 -20.37
CA PRO A 516 -12.97 -16.34 -21.34
C PRO A 516 -12.82 -14.82 -21.41
N MET A 517 -13.82 -14.06 -20.95
CA MET A 517 -13.79 -12.60 -20.88
C MET A 517 -12.60 -12.09 -20.06
N PHE A 518 -12.20 -12.76 -18.97
CA PHE A 518 -11.08 -12.29 -18.14
C PHE A 518 -9.74 -12.34 -18.88
N ALA A 519 -9.46 -13.46 -19.55
CA ALA A 519 -8.28 -13.59 -20.39
C ALA A 519 -8.30 -12.59 -21.55
N PHE A 520 -9.46 -12.42 -22.18
CA PHE A 520 -9.63 -11.48 -23.29
C PHE A 520 -9.32 -10.03 -22.88
N MET A 521 -9.77 -9.58 -21.71
CA MET A 521 -9.56 -8.20 -21.25
C MET A 521 -8.08 -7.85 -21.09
N GLU A 522 -7.31 -8.71 -20.43
CA GLU A 522 -5.88 -8.49 -20.25
C GLU A 522 -5.15 -8.51 -21.61
N ALA A 523 -5.54 -9.42 -22.50
CA ALA A 523 -5.01 -9.46 -23.86
C ALA A 523 -5.38 -8.22 -24.69
N GLU A 524 -6.59 -7.67 -24.54
CA GLU A 524 -7.03 -6.45 -25.22
C GLU A 524 -6.26 -5.21 -24.75
N LYS A 525 -6.08 -5.07 -23.42
CA LYS A 525 -5.22 -4.03 -22.82
C LYS A 525 -3.81 -4.12 -23.39
N ARG A 526 -3.15 -5.28 -23.25
CA ARG A 526 -1.77 -5.49 -23.72
C ARG A 526 -1.63 -5.27 -25.21
N SER A 527 -2.60 -5.69 -26.03
CA SER A 527 -2.56 -5.49 -27.48
C SER A 527 -2.71 -4.02 -27.88
N GLY A 528 -3.59 -3.28 -27.20
CA GLY A 528 -3.72 -1.83 -27.39
C GLY A 528 -2.43 -1.09 -27.06
N ILE A 529 -1.75 -1.48 -25.96
CA ILE A 529 -0.46 -0.92 -25.57
C ILE A 529 0.63 -1.31 -26.58
N ALA A 530 0.71 -2.57 -26.99
CA ALA A 530 1.71 -3.06 -27.94
C ALA A 530 1.65 -2.33 -29.29
N LEU A 531 0.45 -1.96 -29.76
CA LEU A 531 0.29 -1.14 -30.97
C LEU A 531 0.80 0.30 -30.80
N ALA A 532 0.80 0.83 -29.58
CA ALA A 532 1.27 2.19 -29.29
C ALA A 532 2.77 2.24 -28.96
N SER A 533 3.28 1.25 -28.22
CA SER A 533 4.69 1.17 -27.80
C SER A 533 5.07 -0.29 -27.47
N ASN A 534 5.99 -0.87 -28.23
CA ASN A 534 6.50 -2.21 -27.96
C ASN A 534 7.43 -2.28 -26.74
N ASP A 535 8.08 -1.15 -26.40
CA ASP A 535 9.01 -1.06 -25.28
C ASP A 535 8.30 -0.68 -23.97
N ASP A 536 6.97 -0.62 -23.97
CA ASP A 536 6.18 -0.37 -22.76
C ASP A 536 6.40 -1.48 -21.71
N PRO A 537 6.56 -1.12 -20.42
CA PRO A 537 6.74 -2.10 -19.34
C PRO A 537 5.69 -3.22 -19.30
N HIS A 538 4.42 -2.94 -19.61
CA HIS A 538 3.36 -3.94 -19.64
C HIS A 538 3.52 -4.97 -20.77
N VAL A 539 4.18 -4.58 -21.87
CA VAL A 539 4.34 -5.41 -23.07
C VAL A 539 5.67 -6.14 -23.01
N LEU A 540 6.77 -5.41 -23.02
CA LEU A 540 8.10 -6.00 -23.05
C LEU A 540 8.39 -6.76 -21.75
N GLY A 541 8.00 -6.20 -20.59
CA GLY A 541 8.16 -6.86 -19.30
C GLY A 541 7.47 -8.22 -19.25
N TYR A 542 6.20 -8.26 -19.67
CA TYR A 542 5.41 -9.49 -19.74
C TYR A 542 6.06 -10.55 -20.65
N LEU A 543 6.55 -10.13 -21.83
CA LEU A 543 7.22 -11.03 -22.78
C LEU A 543 8.53 -11.60 -22.19
N LEU A 544 9.31 -10.79 -21.48
CA LEU A 544 10.54 -11.22 -20.80
C LEU A 544 10.24 -12.25 -19.70
N VAL A 545 9.20 -12.01 -18.89
CA VAL A 545 8.80 -12.94 -17.82
C VAL A 545 8.19 -14.22 -18.40
N ARG A 546 7.48 -14.17 -19.53
CA ARG A 546 7.06 -15.40 -20.23
C ARG A 546 8.24 -16.21 -20.77
N ALA A 547 9.27 -15.55 -21.29
CA ALA A 547 10.51 -16.22 -21.70
C ALA A 547 11.17 -16.95 -20.51
N LEU A 548 11.09 -16.35 -19.33
CA LEU A 548 11.55 -16.96 -18.07
C LEU A 548 10.68 -18.15 -17.68
N ALA A 549 9.36 -18.00 -17.73
CA ALA A 549 8.43 -19.07 -17.40
C ALA A 549 8.59 -20.31 -18.29
N GLN A 550 8.97 -20.13 -19.56
CA GLN A 550 9.26 -21.24 -20.48
C GLN A 550 10.49 -22.09 -20.09
N ARG A 551 11.38 -21.57 -19.24
CA ARG A 551 12.59 -22.28 -18.76
C ARG A 551 12.46 -22.79 -17.33
N ALA A 552 11.38 -22.45 -16.64
CA ALA A 552 11.12 -22.88 -15.28
C ALA A 552 10.23 -24.13 -15.26
N ASP A 553 10.40 -24.95 -14.23
CA ASP A 553 9.61 -26.17 -14.05
C ASP A 553 8.16 -25.85 -13.66
N ASN A 554 7.94 -24.74 -12.95
CA ASN A 554 6.62 -24.30 -12.50
C ASN A 554 6.58 -22.81 -12.15
N ALA A 555 5.36 -22.28 -11.97
CA ALA A 555 5.12 -20.88 -11.64
C ALA A 555 5.74 -20.43 -10.29
N ALA A 556 5.82 -21.32 -9.28
CA ALA A 556 6.42 -20.95 -8.00
C ALA A 556 7.91 -20.64 -8.15
N GLN A 557 8.63 -21.40 -8.98
CA GLN A 557 10.04 -21.14 -9.27
C GLN A 557 10.24 -19.78 -9.95
N VAL A 558 9.39 -19.42 -10.93
CA VAL A 558 9.42 -18.10 -11.59
C VAL A 558 9.18 -16.99 -10.58
N ARG A 559 8.12 -17.08 -9.78
CA ARG A 559 7.78 -16.12 -8.73
C ARG A 559 8.95 -15.93 -7.75
N ASP A 560 9.57 -17.02 -7.30
CA ASP A 560 10.66 -16.96 -6.32
C ASP A 560 11.99 -16.42 -6.93
N GLN A 561 12.21 -16.58 -8.23
CA GLN A 561 13.32 -15.91 -8.94
C GLN A 561 13.04 -14.41 -9.11
N LEU A 562 11.82 -14.05 -9.52
CA LEU A 562 11.39 -12.65 -9.63
C LEU A 562 11.54 -11.93 -8.28
N LEU A 563 11.03 -12.49 -7.18
CA LEU A 563 11.17 -11.91 -5.83
C LEU A 563 12.62 -11.57 -5.46
N ARG A 564 13.57 -12.43 -5.85
CA ARG A 564 14.99 -12.22 -5.56
C ARG A 564 15.61 -11.10 -6.40
N HIS A 565 15.23 -10.99 -7.67
CA HIS A 565 15.94 -10.17 -8.65
C HIS A 565 15.08 -9.09 -9.33
N LEU A 566 13.89 -8.77 -8.81
CA LEU A 566 12.94 -7.82 -9.42
C LEU A 566 13.51 -6.41 -9.67
N HIS A 567 14.61 -6.04 -9.02
CA HIS A 567 15.30 -4.76 -9.16
C HIS A 567 16.43 -4.76 -10.21
N ASP A 568 16.84 -5.93 -10.69
CA ASP A 568 18.03 -6.09 -11.54
C ASP A 568 17.81 -7.14 -12.65
N PRO A 569 17.43 -6.68 -13.86
CA PRO A 569 17.30 -7.55 -15.04
C PRO A 569 18.55 -8.36 -15.38
N ALA A 570 19.75 -7.83 -15.15
CA ALA A 570 20.99 -8.54 -15.45
C ALA A 570 21.23 -9.67 -14.46
N ALA A 571 20.98 -9.44 -13.16
CA ALA A 571 21.07 -10.47 -12.13
C ALA A 571 20.05 -11.59 -12.36
N LEU A 572 18.80 -11.25 -12.70
CA LEU A 572 17.77 -12.24 -13.03
C LEU A 572 18.19 -13.07 -14.24
N ALA A 573 18.64 -12.42 -15.32
CA ALA A 573 19.06 -13.12 -16.52
C ALA A 573 20.21 -14.11 -16.25
N ALA A 574 21.22 -13.69 -15.48
CA ALA A 574 22.34 -14.53 -15.08
C ALA A 574 21.88 -15.73 -14.23
N ALA A 575 21.00 -15.49 -13.24
CA ALA A 575 20.46 -16.55 -12.39
C ALA A 575 19.64 -17.60 -13.16
N SER A 576 19.02 -17.18 -14.28
CA SER A 576 18.23 -18.04 -15.16
C SER A 576 19.05 -18.62 -16.34
N GLY A 577 20.38 -18.46 -16.33
CA GLY A 577 21.30 -19.08 -17.29
C GLY A 577 21.45 -18.35 -18.63
N TRP A 578 20.93 -17.12 -18.76
CA TRP A 578 21.20 -16.25 -19.90
C TRP A 578 22.47 -15.44 -19.65
N ILE A 579 23.61 -16.13 -19.68
CA ILE A 579 24.93 -15.51 -19.61
C ILE A 579 25.22 -14.82 -20.96
N ARG A 580 25.96 -13.70 -20.93
CA ARG A 580 26.31 -12.87 -22.09
C ARG A 580 26.67 -13.74 -23.30
N SER A 581 25.99 -13.51 -24.44
CA SER A 581 26.54 -13.92 -25.72
C SER A 581 27.64 -12.94 -26.10
N ASP A 582 28.76 -13.47 -26.56
CA ASP A 582 29.90 -12.68 -27.02
C ASP A 582 29.48 -11.93 -28.30
N GLY A 583 29.01 -10.68 -28.17
CA GLY A 583 28.90 -9.74 -29.28
C GLY A 583 27.57 -8.98 -29.46
N ALA A 584 26.46 -9.41 -28.85
CA ALA A 584 25.18 -8.69 -29.01
C ALA A 584 25.01 -7.59 -27.95
N PRO A 585 24.71 -6.33 -28.34
CA PRO A 585 24.51 -5.24 -27.39
C PRO A 585 23.21 -5.45 -26.59
N ALA A 586 23.27 -5.17 -25.28
CA ALA A 586 22.08 -5.20 -24.43
C ALA A 586 21.05 -4.13 -24.87
N LEU A 587 19.77 -4.43 -24.72
CA LEU A 587 18.70 -3.46 -24.97
C LEU A 587 18.72 -2.44 -23.82
N THR A 588 18.92 -1.17 -24.15
CA THR A 588 18.94 -0.07 -23.18
C THR A 588 17.66 0.73 -23.28
N LEU A 589 16.95 0.89 -22.16
CA LEU A 589 15.68 1.60 -22.10
C LEU A 589 15.75 2.75 -21.10
N SER A 590 15.14 3.88 -21.45
CA SER A 590 15.09 5.06 -20.57
C SER A 590 14.06 4.85 -19.47
N ARG A 591 14.41 5.14 -18.22
CA ARG A 591 13.48 5.08 -17.09
C ARG A 591 13.51 6.38 -16.27
N PRO A 592 12.41 6.75 -15.60
CA PRO A 592 12.40 7.90 -14.70
C PRO A 592 13.39 7.72 -13.54
N VAL A 593 14.10 8.79 -13.20
CA VAL A 593 14.87 8.90 -11.96
C VAL A 593 13.91 9.23 -10.82
N THR A 594 13.81 8.33 -9.84
CA THR A 594 12.80 8.39 -8.76
C THR A 594 13.42 8.43 -7.36
N ARG A 595 14.75 8.57 -7.27
CA ARG A 595 15.47 8.47 -5.99
C ARG A 595 15.07 9.58 -5.03
N ALA A 596 14.63 9.17 -3.84
CA ALA A 596 14.27 10.04 -2.76
C ALA A 596 14.89 9.59 -1.44
N VAL A 597 15.30 10.55 -0.62
CA VAL A 597 15.84 10.31 0.72
C VAL A 597 14.94 11.00 1.73
N ILE A 598 14.38 10.23 2.65
CA ILE A 598 13.68 10.75 3.82
C ILE A 598 14.67 10.76 4.99
N PRO A 599 15.03 11.92 5.55
CA PRO A 599 15.99 12.03 6.64
C PRO A 599 15.59 11.24 7.89
N GLU A 600 16.58 10.93 8.73
CA GLU A 600 16.32 10.39 10.07
C GLU A 600 15.61 11.45 10.92
N ILE A 601 14.60 11.01 11.67
CA ILE A 601 13.83 11.87 12.59
C ILE A 601 13.90 11.26 13.99
N THR A 602 14.09 12.12 14.98
CA THR A 602 13.95 11.77 16.41
C THR A 602 12.82 12.59 17.01
N PHE A 603 11.94 11.94 17.73
CA PHE A 603 10.90 12.58 18.54
C PHE A 603 10.82 11.95 19.93
N THR A 604 10.26 12.70 20.87
CA THR A 604 9.85 12.18 22.18
C THR A 604 8.34 12.02 22.25
N TRP A 605 7.86 11.04 23.00
CA TRP A 605 6.44 10.78 23.18
C TRP A 605 5.99 11.19 24.60
N ASP A 606 4.85 11.86 24.70
CA ASP A 606 4.21 12.20 25.98
C ASP A 606 2.70 12.31 25.80
N ASP A 607 1.92 11.58 26.61
CA ASP A 607 0.44 11.61 26.62
C ASP A 607 -0.24 11.62 25.23
N GLY A 608 0.25 10.78 24.30
CA GLY A 608 -0.31 10.66 22.95
C GLY A 608 0.15 11.72 21.96
N VAL A 609 1.03 12.62 22.39
CA VAL A 609 1.61 13.69 21.57
C VAL A 609 3.09 13.41 21.33
N ALA A 610 3.52 13.53 20.08
CA ALA A 610 4.93 13.48 19.73
C ALA A 610 5.51 14.90 19.65
N GLU A 611 6.65 15.11 20.32
CA GLU A 611 7.43 16.33 20.22
C GLU A 611 8.66 16.08 19.35
N PHE A 612 8.82 16.86 18.29
CA PHE A 612 9.98 16.77 17.41
C PHE A 612 11.25 17.23 18.13
N VAL A 613 12.29 16.38 18.10
CA VAL A 613 13.58 16.67 18.75
C VAL A 613 14.64 17.03 17.72
N GLN A 614 14.79 16.21 16.68
CA GLN A 614 15.90 16.35 15.74
C GLN A 614 15.55 15.77 14.37
N ARG A 615 16.04 16.42 13.31
CA ARG A 615 16.12 15.90 11.95
C ARG A 615 17.59 15.80 11.55
N ARG A 616 18.00 14.64 11.04
CA ARG A 616 19.39 14.38 10.61
C ARG A 616 19.40 13.75 9.23
N LEU A 617 20.05 14.42 8.29
CA LEU A 617 20.38 13.85 6.99
C LEU A 617 21.76 13.19 7.09
N ILE A 618 21.83 11.91 6.77
CA ILE A 618 23.05 11.13 6.71
C ILE A 618 23.41 11.00 5.23
N VAL A 619 24.39 11.79 4.77
CA VAL A 619 24.88 11.64 3.41
C VAL A 619 25.60 10.29 3.32
N PRO A 620 25.13 9.34 2.50
CA PRO A 620 25.86 8.10 2.30
C PRO A 620 27.15 8.46 1.57
N PHE A 621 28.27 8.56 2.31
CA PHE A 621 29.58 8.59 1.67
C PHE A 621 29.70 7.33 0.81
N THR A 622 30.05 7.51 -0.46
CA THR A 622 30.46 6.46 -1.38
C THR A 622 31.69 5.75 -0.82
N GLN A 623 31.50 4.87 0.18
CA GLN A 623 32.46 3.81 0.45
C GLN A 623 32.34 2.81 -0.72
N GLY A 624 33.09 3.08 -1.79
CA GLY A 624 33.11 2.21 -2.97
C GLY A 624 33.46 2.85 -4.31
N GLN A 625 34.30 3.89 -4.34
CA GLN A 625 35.23 4.09 -5.46
C GLN A 625 36.66 4.02 -4.89
N ARG A 626 37.09 2.81 -4.58
CA ARG A 626 38.49 2.40 -4.57
C ARG A 626 38.59 1.02 -5.18
#